data_AF-V4XRZ6-F1
#
_entry.id   AF-V4XRZ6-F1
#
_cell.length_a   1.000
_cell.length_b   1.000
_cell.length_c   1.000
_cell.angle_alpha   90.00
_cell.angle_beta   90.00
_cell.angle_gamma   90.00
#
_symmetry.space_group_name_H-M   'P 1'
#
loop_
_entity.id
_entity.type
_entity.pdbx_description
1 polymer ?
#
loop_
_entity_poly.entity_id
_entity_poly.type
_entity_poly.pdbx_seq_one_letter_code
_entity_poly.pdbx_strand_id
1 'polypeptide(L)'
;MGVREFLADAADDVRQLVSDPTDEQKVILVAILGIAVADRVAFFYDIPFIVRTTMAVGAGFIILFPASLLITGQLVPPDPPEEDDEADDDGAGEQRAEA
;
A
#
# COMPACT_ATOMS: atom_id res chain seq x y z
N MET A 1 -15.43 4.29 17.51
CA MET A 1 -14.91 5.35 16.63
C MET A 1 -16.06 6.15 16.04
N GLY A 2 -16.09 7.47 16.25
CA GLY A 2 -17.11 8.35 15.67
C GLY A 2 -16.74 8.86 14.28
N VAL A 3 -17.70 9.18 13.41
CA VAL A 3 -17.44 9.70 12.04
C VAL A 3 -16.52 10.93 12.04
N ARG A 4 -16.60 11.78 13.08
CA ARG A 4 -15.75 12.98 13.19
C ARG A 4 -14.29 12.66 13.52
N GLU A 5 -14.07 11.61 14.29
CA GLU A 5 -12.75 11.13 14.70
C GLU A 5 -12.04 10.52 13.49
N PHE A 6 -12.73 9.63 12.77
CA PHE A 6 -12.27 9.07 11.50
C PHE A 6 -11.89 10.16 10.46
N LEU A 7 -12.70 11.22 10.35
CA LEU A 7 -12.41 12.32 9.42
C LEU A 7 -11.21 13.18 9.86
N ALA A 8 -10.93 13.26 11.16
CA ALA A 8 -9.75 13.96 11.68
C ALA A 8 -8.48 13.15 11.39
N ASP A 9 -8.49 11.84 11.66
CA ASP A 9 -7.35 10.96 11.37
C ASP A 9 -7.03 10.94 9.88
N ALA A 10 -8.05 10.77 9.02
CA ALA A 10 -7.87 10.83 7.57
C ALA A 10 -7.32 12.17 7.07
N ALA A 11 -7.65 13.28 7.75
CA ALA A 11 -7.12 14.59 7.41
C ALA A 11 -5.64 14.74 7.81
N ASP A 12 -5.25 14.18 8.95
CA ASP A 12 -3.87 14.15 9.41
C ASP A 12 -3.00 13.23 8.53
N ASP A 13 -3.52 12.08 8.09
CA ASP A 13 -2.84 11.21 7.12
C ASP A 13 -2.59 11.93 5.79
N VAL A 14 -3.60 12.62 5.26
CA VAL A 14 -3.45 13.41 4.02
C VAL A 14 -2.45 14.54 4.22
N ARG A 15 -2.46 15.17 5.39
CA ARG A 15 -1.50 16.22 5.71
C ARG A 15 -0.08 15.65 5.73
N GLN A 16 0.15 14.52 6.39
CA GLN A 16 1.43 13.82 6.42
C GLN A 16 1.90 13.49 5.01
N LEU A 17 1.04 12.87 4.19
CA LEU A 17 1.33 12.51 2.80
C LEU A 17 1.81 13.71 1.96
N VAL A 18 1.28 14.91 2.24
CA VAL A 18 1.61 16.13 1.49
C VAL A 18 2.85 16.84 2.05
N SER A 19 3.02 16.87 3.37
CA SER A 19 4.10 17.65 3.99
C SER A 19 5.39 16.87 4.21
N ASP A 20 5.29 15.59 4.59
CA ASP A 20 6.43 14.73 4.89
C ASP A 20 6.01 13.26 4.76
N PRO A 21 5.91 12.73 3.51
CA PRO A 21 5.41 11.39 3.28
C PRO A 21 6.36 10.33 3.84
N THR A 22 5.79 9.27 4.41
CA THR A 22 6.57 8.08 4.81
C THR A 22 7.10 7.33 3.59
N ASP A 23 8.07 6.44 3.79
CA ASP A 23 8.63 5.67 2.69
C ASP A 23 7.60 4.71 2.05
N GLU A 24 6.71 4.14 2.85
CA GLU A 24 5.56 3.34 2.37
C GLU A 24 4.63 4.17 1.48
N GLN A 25 4.26 5.36 1.95
CA GLN A 25 3.42 6.28 1.20
C GLN A 25 4.08 6.68 -0.12
N LYS A 26 5.40 6.92 -0.14
CA LYS A 26 6.15 7.18 -1.37
C LYS A 26 6.08 6.00 -2.34
N VAL A 27 6.28 4.77 -1.86
CA VAL A 27 6.21 3.55 -2.69
C VAL A 27 4.81 3.39 -3.28
N ILE A 28 3.76 3.59 -2.47
CA ILE A 28 2.37 3.53 -2.92
C ILE A 28 2.08 4.61 -3.96
N LEU A 29 2.54 5.85 -3.75
CA LEU A 29 2.40 6.95 -4.71
C LEU A 29 3.07 6.62 -6.05
N VAL A 30 4.27 6.04 -6.03
CA VAL A 30 4.98 5.61 -7.23
C VAL A 30 4.20 4.50 -7.96
N ALA A 31 3.62 3.56 -7.24
CA ALA A 31 2.76 2.52 -7.83
C ALA A 31 1.51 3.11 -8.47
N ILE A 32 0.81 4.04 -7.80
CA ILE A 32 -0.35 4.75 -8.34
C ILE A 32 0.01 5.50 -9.62
N LEU A 33 1.15 6.20 -9.62
CA LEU A 33 1.65 6.87 -10.81
C LEU A 33 1.93 5.88 -11.94
N GLY A 34 2.50 4.72 -11.61
CA GLY A 34 2.73 3.60 -12.53
C GLY A 34 1.44 3.10 -13.19
N ILE A 35 0.39 2.90 -12.39
CA ILE A 35 -0.95 2.51 -12.87
C ILE A 35 -1.49 3.56 -13.85
N ALA A 36 -1.44 4.84 -13.48
CA ALA A 36 -1.95 5.93 -14.30
C ALA A 36 -1.21 6.03 -15.65
N VAL A 37 0.11 5.87 -15.64
CA VAL A 37 0.92 5.86 -16.87
C VAL A 37 0.58 4.64 -17.73
N ALA A 38 0.49 3.45 -17.13
CA ALA A 38 0.16 2.22 -17.85
C ALA A 38 -1.24 2.30 -18.50
N ASP A 39 -2.25 2.79 -17.77
CA ASP A 39 -3.59 3.04 -18.31
C ASP A 39 -3.53 4.02 -19.50
N ARG A 40 -2.79 5.14 -19.35
CA ARG A 40 -2.71 6.16 -20.41
C ARG A 40 -2.01 5.64 -21.67
N VAL A 41 -0.96 4.83 -21.51
CA VAL A 41 -0.25 4.17 -22.61
C VAL A 41 -1.19 3.19 -23.32
N ALA A 42 -1.84 2.31 -22.58
CA ALA A 42 -2.76 1.33 -23.17
C ALA A 42 -3.98 1.99 -23.83
N PHE A 43 -4.43 3.16 -23.34
CA PHE A 43 -5.41 3.98 -24.03
C PHE A 43 -4.91 4.44 -25.42
N PHE A 44 -3.65 4.84 -25.56
CA PHE A 44 -3.09 5.25 -26.86
C PHE A 44 -2.96 4.10 -27.88
N TYR A 45 -3.02 2.85 -27.41
CA TYR A 45 -3.03 1.65 -28.25
C TYR A 45 -4.43 1.06 -28.45
N ASP A 46 -5.49 1.81 -28.15
CA ASP A 46 -6.89 1.40 -28.32
C ASP A 46 -7.24 0.06 -27.63
N ILE A 47 -6.58 -0.22 -26.50
CA ILE A 47 -6.81 -1.46 -25.76
C ILE A 47 -8.19 -1.43 -25.07
N PRO A 48 -8.98 -2.52 -25.13
CA PRO A 48 -10.28 -2.61 -24.47
C PRO A 48 -10.19 -2.34 -22.97
N PHE A 49 -11.20 -1.65 -22.42
CA PHE A 49 -11.23 -1.18 -21.04
C PHE A 49 -10.83 -2.24 -20.00
N ILE A 50 -11.42 -3.44 -20.07
CA ILE A 50 -11.15 -4.51 -19.09
C ILE A 50 -9.69 -4.96 -19.13
N VAL A 51 -9.13 -5.09 -20.34
CA VAL A 51 -7.72 -5.50 -20.52
C VAL A 51 -6.80 -4.38 -20.05
N ARG A 52 -7.15 -3.14 -20.37
CA ARG A 52 -6.44 -1.93 -19.95
C ARG A 52 -6.35 -1.83 -18.42
N THR A 53 -7.47 -1.99 -17.72
CA THR A 53 -7.51 -1.92 -16.25
C THR A 53 -6.69 -3.02 -15.61
N THR A 54 -6.78 -4.26 -16.12
CA THR A 54 -5.99 -5.38 -15.58
C THR A 54 -4.49 -5.18 -15.78
N MET A 55 -4.08 -4.69 -16.96
CA MET A 55 -2.68 -4.37 -17.21
C MET A 55 -2.19 -3.21 -16.35
N ALA A 56 -3.01 -2.18 -16.14
CA ALA A 56 -2.65 -1.05 -15.30
C ALA A 56 -2.43 -1.49 -13.85
N VAL A 57 -3.35 -2.29 -13.28
CA VAL A 57 -3.19 -2.87 -11.94
C VAL A 57 -1.94 -3.76 -11.86
N GLY A 58 -1.72 -4.62 -12.86
CA GLY A 58 -0.54 -5.47 -12.94
C GLY A 58 0.77 -4.66 -13.01
N ALA A 59 0.79 -3.57 -13.77
CA ALA A 59 1.92 -2.65 -13.83
C ALA A 59 2.19 -1.99 -12.48
N GLY A 60 1.14 -1.55 -11.77
CA GLY A 60 1.24 -1.03 -10.41
C GLY A 60 1.89 -2.04 -9.46
N PHE A 61 1.43 -3.30 -9.49
CA PHE A 61 1.99 -4.38 -8.69
C PHE A 61 3.47 -4.63 -9.01
N ILE A 62 3.85 -4.67 -10.29
CA ILE A 62 5.24 -4.85 -10.71
C ILE A 62 6.12 -3.68 -10.25
N ILE A 63 5.61 -2.45 -10.29
CA ILE A 63 6.35 -1.23 -9.92
C ILE A 63 6.62 -1.14 -8.42
N LEU A 64 5.80 -1.77 -7.57
CA LEU A 64 6.03 -1.80 -6.12
C LEU A 64 7.40 -2.36 -5.75
N PHE A 65 7.87 -3.40 -6.44
CA PHE A 65 9.15 -4.05 -6.13
C PHE A 65 10.38 -3.14 -6.35
N PRO A 66 10.61 -2.59 -7.56
CA PRO A 66 11.71 -1.66 -7.76
C PRO A 66 11.53 -0.35 -6.97
N ALA A 67 10.29 0.13 -6.79
CA ALA A 67 10.05 1.33 -5.99
C ALA A 67 10.43 1.11 -4.52
N SER A 68 9.98 0.00 -3.92
CA SER A 68 10.37 -0.39 -2.57
C SER A 68 11.88 -0.51 -2.44
N LEU A 69 12.52 -1.26 -3.35
CA LEU A 69 13.97 -1.46 -3.30
C LEU A 69 14.76 -0.14 -3.36
N LEU A 70 14.32 0.81 -4.19
CA LEU A 70 15.01 2.09 -4.36
C LEU A 70 14.76 3.08 -3.21
N ILE A 71 13.59 3.03 -2.59
CA ILE A 71 13.20 3.97 -1.53
C ILE A 71 13.63 3.46 -0.16
N THR A 72 13.41 2.17 0.14
CA THR A 72 13.60 1.58 1.47
C THR A 72 14.85 0.71 1.56
N GLY A 73 15.43 0.31 0.41
CA GLY A 73 16.49 -0.70 0.36
C GLY A 73 15.99 -2.14 0.50
N GLN A 74 14.67 -2.36 0.58
CA GLN A 74 14.06 -3.67 0.76
C GLN A 74 13.12 -4.01 -0.42
N LEU A 75 13.18 -5.26 -0.89
CA LEU A 75 12.40 -5.73 -2.05
C LEU A 75 10.90 -5.91 -1.76
N VAL A 76 10.54 -6.04 -0.49
CA VAL A 76 9.16 -6.15 -0.02
C VAL A 76 8.78 -4.78 0.55
N PRO A 77 7.57 -4.27 0.25
CA PRO A 77 7.06 -3.09 0.93
C PRO A 77 7.22 -3.29 2.45
N PRO A 78 7.81 -2.32 3.17
CA PRO A 78 7.91 -2.42 4.61
C PRO A 78 6.50 -2.54 5.19
N ASP A 79 6.37 -3.36 6.23
CA ASP A 79 5.11 -3.51 6.95
C ASP A 79 4.66 -2.12 7.45
N PRO A 80 3.34 -1.85 7.48
CA PRO A 80 2.84 -0.62 8.05
C PRO A 80 3.46 -0.42 9.44
N PRO A 81 3.74 0.82 9.87
CA PRO A 81 4.20 1.05 11.23
C PRO A 81 3.23 0.35 12.17
N GLU A 82 3.75 -0.56 12.99
CA GLU A 82 2.96 -1.16 14.07
C GLU A 82 2.44 0.03 14.89
N GLU A 83 1.14 0.31 14.80
CA GLU A 83 0.48 1.07 15.85
C GLU A 83 0.70 0.22 17.09
N ASP A 84 1.59 0.65 17.99
CA ASP A 84 1.81 0.04 19.30
C ASP A 84 0.48 0.11 20.08
N ASP A 85 -0.45 -0.79 19.77
CA ASP A 85 -1.59 -1.13 20.58
C ASP A 85 -1.06 -1.97 21.75
N GLU A 86 -0.50 -1.30 22.75
CA GLU A 86 -0.18 -1.93 24.02
C GLU A 86 -1.47 -2.48 24.68
N ALA A 87 -1.56 -3.82 24.64
CA ALA A 87 -2.26 -4.76 25.52
C ALA A 87 -3.73 -5.14 25.23
N ASP A 88 -3.96 -6.42 24.89
CA ASP A 88 -4.38 -7.40 25.93
C ASP A 88 -4.18 -8.87 25.51
N ASP A 89 -3.70 -9.62 26.50
CA ASP A 89 -3.53 -11.07 26.62
C ASP A 89 -4.86 -11.82 26.44
N ASP A 90 -5.02 -12.58 25.34
CA ASP A 90 -6.04 -13.63 25.24
C ASP A 90 -5.36 -14.98 24.99
N GLY A 91 -5.10 -15.69 26.08
CA GLY A 91 -4.58 -17.04 26.09
C GLY A 91 -5.44 -18.02 25.29
N ALA A 92 -4.81 -18.73 24.35
CA ALA A 92 -5.34 -19.94 23.74
C ALA A 92 -4.30 -21.06 23.75
N GLY A 93 -4.16 -21.68 24.93
CA GLY A 93 -4.08 -23.13 25.14
C GLY A 93 -3.09 -23.96 24.33
N GLU A 94 -2.11 -24.50 25.05
CA GLU A 94 -1.42 -25.75 24.75
C GLU A 94 -2.31 -26.80 24.06
N GLN A 95 -1.79 -27.42 23.01
CA GLN A 95 -1.90 -28.86 22.83
C GLN A 95 -0.67 -29.40 22.10
N ARG A 96 0.20 -30.03 22.89
CA ARG A 96 1.26 -30.93 22.45
C ARG A 96 0.65 -32.02 21.57
N ALA A 97 1.25 -32.28 20.41
CA ALA A 97 1.08 -33.54 19.71
C ALA A 97 2.44 -34.25 19.70
N GLU A 98 2.59 -35.20 20.63
CA GLU A 98 3.51 -36.33 20.47
C GLU A 98 3.04 -37.18 19.28
N ALA A 99 3.98 -37.61 18.44
CA ALA A 99 3.91 -38.83 17.66
C ALA A 99 5.33 -39.36 17.44
#